data_AF-A0A2N0QHA5-F1
#
_entry.id   AF-A0A2N0QHA5-F1
#
_cell.length_a   1.000
_cell.length_b   1.000
_cell.length_c   1.000
_cell.angle_alpha   90.00
_cell.angle_beta   90.00
_cell.angle_gamma   90.00
#
_symmetry.space_group_name_H-M   'P 1'
#
loop_
_entity.id
_entity.type
_entity.pdbx_description
1 polymer ?
#
loop_
_entity_poly.entity_id
_entity_poly.type
_entity_poly.pdbx_seq_one_letter_code
_entity_poly.pdbx_strand_id
1 'polypeptide(L)' 'MARAFSEDLKWRIIYLHHDGYSRIKIARLLHISKCTVDNILQIYVQWGTILRELVKDKVDWYLDKLVGELE' A
#
# COMPACT_ATOMS: atom_id res chain seq x y z
N MET A 1 24.34 4.23 -3.02
CA MET A 1 23.37 3.69 -2.06
C MET A 1 22.21 4.66 -1.93
N ALA A 2 21.05 4.34 -2.51
CA ALA A 2 19.85 5.16 -2.33
C ALA A 2 19.54 5.19 -0.82
N ARG A 3 19.47 6.39 -0.23
CA ARG A 3 19.03 6.56 1.16
C ARG A 3 17.59 6.10 1.24
N ALA A 4 17.38 4.83 1.57
CA ALA A 4 16.07 4.30 1.82
C ALA A 4 15.51 5.02 3.04
N PHE A 5 14.32 5.60 2.91
CA PHE A 5 13.59 6.11 4.06
C PHE A 5 13.36 4.99 5.07
N SER A 6 13.41 5.30 6.36
CA SER A 6 13.07 4.34 7.42
C SER A 6 11.66 3.82 7.20
N GLU A 7 11.45 2.54 7.49
CA GLU A 7 10.12 1.93 7.39
C GLU A 7 9.11 2.65 8.29
N ASP A 8 9.55 3.08 9.46
CA ASP A 8 8.76 3.87 10.40
C ASP A 8 8.17 5.14 9.76
N LEU A 9 8.97 5.90 9.01
CA LEU A 9 8.49 7.11 8.33
C LEU A 9 7.45 6.79 7.25
N LYS A 10 7.66 5.70 6.50
CA LYS A 10 6.70 5.26 5.47
C LYS A 10 5.36 4.89 6.10
N TRP A 11 5.40 4.07 7.15
CA TRP A 11 4.21 3.68 7.90
C TRP A 11 3.52 4.89 8.52
N ARG A 12 4.27 5.84 9.09
CA ARG A 12 3.71 7.06 9.67
C ARG A 12 2.94 7.89 8.66
N ILE A 13 3.45 8.02 7.43
CA ILE A 13 2.76 8.71 6.33
C ILE A 13 1.47 7.98 5.96
N ILE A 14 1.51 6.65 5.84
CA ILE A 14 0.34 5.82 5.50
C ILE A 14 -0.76 5.96 6.56
N TYR A 15 -0.40 5.85 7.85
CA TYR A 15 -1.35 6.00 8.96
C TYR A 15 -2.01 7.38 8.97
N LEU A 16 -1.23 8.46 8.84
CA LEU A 16 -1.80 9.81 8.82
C LEU A 16 -2.72 10.01 7.61
N HIS A 17 -2.39 9.43 6.46
CA HIS A 17 -3.25 9.51 5.29
C HIS A 17 -4.56 8.73 5.47
N HIS A 18 -4.49 7.56 6.11
CA HIS A 18 -5.64 6.75 6.47
C HIS A 18 -6.57 7.47 7.47
N ASP A 19 -6.02 8.24 8.41
CA ASP A 19 -6.77 9.10 9.34
C ASP A 19 -7.43 10.32 8.67
N GLY A 20 -7.32 10.46 7.35
CA GLY A 20 -7.95 11.53 6.57
C GLY A 20 -7.12 12.82 6.47
N TYR A 21 -5.84 12.81 6.88
CA TYR A 21 -4.99 13.98 6.71
C TYR A 21 -4.64 14.20 5.23
N SER A 22 -4.71 15.46 4.79
CA SER A 22 -4.29 15.83 3.44
C SER A 22 -2.78 15.69 3.29
N ARG A 23 -2.31 15.39 2.07
CA ARG A 23 -0.88 15.18 1.78
C ARG A 23 -0.02 16.39 2.16
N ILE A 24 -0.55 17.60 2.02
CA ILE A 24 0.09 18.86 2.43
C ILE A 24 0.20 18.94 3.96
N LYS A 25 -0.85 18.54 4.68
CA LYS A 25 -0.84 18.52 6.16
C LYS A 25 0.17 17.50 6.69
N ILE A 26 0.24 16.32 6.08
CA ILE A 26 1.23 15.28 6.40
C ILE A 26 2.66 15.78 6.16
N ALA A 27 2.92 16.38 4.99
CA ALA A 27 4.22 16.93 4.64
C ALA A 27 4.69 17.98 5.65
N ARG A 28 3.77 18.88 6.06
CA ARG A 28 4.03 19.88 7.10
C ARG A 28 4.29 19.27 8.47
N LEU A 29 3.49 18.29 8.90
CA LEU A 29 3.62 17.61 10.20
C LEU A 29 4.93 16.84 10.34
N LEU A 30 5.39 16.21 9.26
CA LEU A 30 6.60 15.38 9.26
C LEU A 30 7.84 16.15 8.81
N HIS A 31 7.72 17.45 8.50
CA HIS A 31 8.81 18.28 7.98
C HIS A 31 9.50 17.68 6.74
N ILE A 32 8.71 17.06 5.85
CA ILE A 32 9.19 16.45 4.61
C ILE A 32 8.54 17.11 3.39
N SER A 33 9.12 16.86 2.22
CA SER A 33 8.55 17.36 0.97
C SER A 33 7.23 16.67 0.66
N LYS A 34 6.29 17.41 0.05
CA LYS A 34 5.04 16.84 -0.46
C LYS A 34 5.31 15.72 -1.47
N CYS A 35 6.33 15.87 -2.31
CA CYS A 35 6.73 14.86 -3.28
C CYS A 35 7.10 13.53 -2.61
N THR A 36 7.74 13.57 -1.43
CA THR A 36 8.06 12.36 -0.66
C THR A 36 6.78 11.65 -0.18
N VAL A 37 5.79 12.42 0.30
CA VAL A 37 4.48 11.88 0.68
C VAL A 37 3.76 11.27 -0.51
N ASP A 38 3.73 11.98 -1.65
CA ASP A 38 3.09 11.49 -2.88
C ASP A 38 3.73 10.18 -3.36
N ASN A 39 5.06 10.10 -3.40
CA ASN A 39 5.78 8.88 -3.81
C ASN A 39 5.48 7.68 -2.91
N ILE A 40 5.45 7.87 -1.59
CA ILE A 40 5.20 6.79 -0.62
C ILE A 40 3.75 6.31 -0.72
N LEU A 41 2.79 7.22 -0.84
CA LEU A 41 1.39 6.87 -1.03
C LEU A 41 1.16 6.15 -2.36
N GLN A 42 1.87 6.54 -3.42
CA GLN A 42 1.79 5.84 -4.71
C GLN A 42 2.28 4.40 -4.62
N ILE A 43 3.39 4.16 -3.92
CA ILE A 43 3.88 2.80 -3.65
C ILE A 43 2.82 2.02 -2.85
N TYR A 44 2.23 2.62 -1.82
CA TYR A 44 1.19 1.97 -1.02
C TYR A 44 -0.03 1.55 -1.87
N VAL A 45 -0.50 2.42 -2.77
CA VAL A 45 -1.60 2.11 -3.70
C VAL A 45 -1.22 0.95 -4.63
N GLN A 46 0.00 0.95 -5.18
CA GLN A 46 0.47 -0.15 -6.03
C GLN A 46 0.50 -1.49 -5.27
N TRP A 47 0.94 -1.48 -4.02
CA TRP A 47 0.94 -2.67 -3.17
C TRP A 47 -0.47 -3.17 -2.89
N GLY A 48 -1.42 -2.26 -2.64
CA GLY A 48 -2.83 -2.59 -2.49
C GLY A 48 -3.43 -3.25 -3.75
N THR A 49 -3.04 -2.78 -4.93
CA THR A 49 -3.44 -3.40 -6.20
C THR A 49 -2.85 -4.80 -6.35
N ILE A 50 -1.54 -4.96 -6.13
CA ILE A 50 -0.87 -6.27 -6.23
C ILE A 50 -1.47 -7.28 -5.26
N LEU A 51 -1.72 -6.87 -4.01
CA LEU A 51 -2.35 -7.73 -3.00
C LEU A 51 -3.76 -8.16 -3.43
N ARG A 52 -4.53 -7.26 -4.05
CA ARG A 52 -5.88 -7.58 -4.54
C ARG A 52 -5.83 -8.63 -5.66
N GLU A 53 -4.94 -8.46 -6.63
CA GLU A 53 -4.77 -9.42 -7.72
C GLU A 53 -4.30 -10.78 -7.19
N LEU A 54 -3.30 -10.80 -6.29
CA LEU A 54 -2.80 -12.04 -5.69
C LEU A 54 -3.87 -12.78 -4.87
N VAL A 55 -4.68 -12.06 -4.10
CA VAL A 55 -5.78 -12.66 -3.34
C VAL A 55 -6.82 -13.21 -4.28
N LYS A 56 -7.15 -12.49 -5.37
CA LYS A 56 -8.09 -12.95 -6.38
C LYS A 56 -7.60 -14.23 -7.07
N ASP A 57 -6.38 -14.23 -7.59
CA ASP A 57 -5.77 -15.42 -8.23
C ASP A 57 -5.78 -16.63 -7.30
N LYS A 58 -5.49 -16.41 -6.01
CA LYS A 58 -5.51 -17.48 -5.02
C LYS A 58 -6.93 -17.98 -4.74
N VAL A 59 -7.91 -17.09 -4.62
CA VAL A 59 -9.33 -17.46 -4.43
C VAL A 59 -9.84 -18.24 -5.64
N ASP A 60 -9.57 -17.75 -6.85
CA ASP A 60 -9.97 -18.40 -8.10
C ASP A 60 -9.36 -19.82 -8.19
N TRP A 61 -8.07 -19.98 -7.85
CA TRP A 61 -7.41 -21.28 -7.79
C TRP A 61 -8.07 -22.25 -6.78
N TYR A 62 -8.46 -21.78 -5.60
CA TYR A 62 -9.14 -22.63 -4.61
C TYR A 62 -10.54 -23.05 -5.10
N LEU A 63 -11.26 -22.14 -5.76
CA LEU A 63 -12.58 -22.44 -6.31
C LEU A 63 -12.48 -23.49 -7.43
N ASP A 64 -11.56 -23.32 -8.37
CA ASP A 64 -11.33 -24.29 -9.46
C ASP A 64 -10.98 -25.67 -8.92
N LYS A 65 -10.12 -25.73 -7.90
CA LYS A 65 -9.73 -26.98 -7.25
C LYS A 65 -10.93 -27.68 -6.58
N LEU A 66 -11.77 -26.94 -5.85
CA LEU A 66 -12.95 -27.49 -5.17
C LEU A 66 -14.01 -28.00 -6.16
N VAL A 67 -14.19 -27.30 -7.28
CA VAL A 67 -15.09 -27.74 -8.36
C VAL A 67 -14.61 -29.05 -8.96
N GLY A 68 -13.30 -29.18 -9.25
CA GLY A 68 -12.73 -30.42 -9.80
C GLY A 68 -12.71 -31.61 -8.83
N GLU A 69 -12.84 -31.39 -7.51
CA GLU A 69 -12.98 -32.48 -6.52
C GLU A 69 -14.45 -32.96 -6.39
N LEU A 70 -15.42 -32.20 -6.89
CA LEU A 70 -16.85 -32.52 -6.82
C LEU A 70 -17.38 -33.27 -8.06
N GLU A 71 -16.63 -33.29 -9.16
CA GLU A 71 -16.90 -34.05 -10.40
C GLU A 71 -16.32 -35.48 -10.33
#